data_AF-A0A7J7KM92-F1
#
_entry.id   AF-A0A7J7KM92-F1
#
_cell.length_a   1.000
_cell.length_b   1.000
_cell.length_c   1.000
_cell.angle_alpha   90.00
_cell.angle_beta   90.00
_cell.angle_gamma   90.00
#
_symmetry.space_group_name_H-M   'P 1'
#
loop_
_entity.id
_entity.type
_entity.pdbx_description
1 polymer ?
#
loop_
_entity_poly.entity_id
_entity_poly.type
_entity_poly.pdbx_seq_one_letter_code
_entity_poly.pdbx_strand_id
1 'polypeptide(L)'
;MPGTFTIDDMERRAPSSLKHARSILSSALGRTQKMLTNIEKSFYGSKHTKTEIGKKARLITKVMKQVNLKWLTEPVHLERLATRALFADDDDDDYLVGVIRQIREFYDKTWRAIPGELTSVIERIELILKYLQQYCPPMYNSSTDPHIQIAKDYELKFKSRTADIKKYIKHVLDLHGNFQKGMMYLDDMSANTRELAMKLEAEDCPFVFAFYEACECLREAMRSEQDWLVVANEYTYFLESEINDLQSSKDSLQQKVLKKQDQYNKDNYRLTTLHQELDIQQRQQASLQSKEMELVVRDEALAAQVAERKLDFDIKEFRLAELKRTTNPKTATLAAVDALNRLTDEVKVEGKELMDIEKERNLIKLKICQLVEKQQQYHSMTLEYEKLNKRVKVLNRSYLATHKEFTKVSHTIDHVRYMIQYLDTPDTAQKVFLNLPRRKEALEVSRSHGINLQATPDDTLDRVFTLLSQTLGSKWIDMYRELPFFPPRGCRTIEQDIVSIQSECMRDSVSKEVRKSLERWRRFHTRAKASDLLPVIKQLGENDLLEAIDKVVNPPRLKTPVIEHIPTFLDKKLEKYYHQVSRYDFLRHSHGKKSQTPALPPISRRTIKGN
;
A
#
# COMPACT_ATOMS: atom_id res chain seq x y z
N MET A 1 -22.73 -24.10 36.14
CA MET A 1 -22.92 -23.85 34.70
C MET A 1 -22.10 -22.62 34.33
N PRO A 2 -20.98 -22.74 33.59
CA PRO A 2 -20.24 -21.57 33.15
C PRO A 2 -21.14 -20.76 32.20
N GLY A 3 -21.37 -19.48 32.51
CA GLY A 3 -22.21 -18.60 31.71
C GLY A 3 -21.75 -18.57 30.25
N THR A 4 -22.70 -18.70 29.33
CA THR A 4 -22.39 -18.60 27.89
C THR A 4 -21.92 -17.18 27.59
N PHE A 5 -20.66 -17.04 27.20
CA PHE A 5 -20.06 -15.75 26.87
C PHE A 5 -20.78 -15.13 25.65
N THR A 6 -21.34 -13.94 25.82
CA THR A 6 -22.19 -13.25 24.83
C THR A 6 -21.49 -12.05 24.19
N ILE A 7 -22.10 -11.46 23.17
CA ILE A 7 -21.58 -10.24 22.52
C ILE A 7 -21.50 -9.05 23.49
N ASP A 8 -22.38 -9.00 24.50
CA ASP A 8 -22.38 -7.96 25.54
C ASP A 8 -21.20 -8.14 26.50
N ASP A 9 -20.72 -9.37 26.67
CA ASP A 9 -19.54 -9.68 27.47
C ASP A 9 -18.23 -9.28 26.76
N MET A 10 -18.26 -9.08 25.43
CA MET A 10 -17.10 -8.64 24.65
C MET A 10 -16.66 -7.21 25.00
N GLU A 11 -17.54 -6.37 25.57
CA GLU A 11 -17.16 -5.06 26.11
C GLU A 11 -16.33 -5.18 27.39
N ARG A 12 -16.59 -6.23 28.18
CA ARG A 12 -16.04 -6.39 29.53
C ARG A 12 -14.81 -7.30 29.56
N ARG A 13 -14.73 -8.26 28.64
CA ARG A 13 -13.66 -9.24 28.55
C ARG A 13 -13.34 -9.52 27.09
N ALA A 14 -12.06 -9.61 26.76
CA ALA A 14 -11.66 -10.02 25.42
C ALA A 14 -12.02 -11.50 25.18
N PRO A 15 -12.48 -11.87 23.97
CA PRO A 15 -12.67 -13.27 23.61
C PRO A 15 -11.34 -14.02 23.68
N SER A 16 -11.37 -15.30 24.07
CA SER A 16 -10.16 -16.12 24.18
C SER A 16 -9.39 -16.25 22.87
N SER A 17 -10.09 -16.37 21.74
CA SER A 17 -9.50 -16.48 20.40
C SER A 17 -10.39 -15.83 19.32
N LEU A 18 -9.87 -15.65 18.09
CA LEU A 18 -10.66 -15.16 16.96
C LEU A 18 -11.75 -16.14 16.55
N LYS A 19 -11.48 -17.44 16.62
CA LYS A 19 -12.48 -18.49 16.40
C LYS A 19 -13.62 -18.38 17.42
N HIS A 20 -13.30 -18.07 18.69
CA HIS A 20 -14.30 -17.80 19.72
C HIS A 20 -15.10 -16.52 19.42
N ALA A 21 -14.42 -15.43 19.04
CA ALA A 21 -15.06 -14.17 18.62
C ALA A 21 -16.06 -14.39 17.46
N ARG A 22 -15.67 -15.12 16.41
CA ARG A 22 -16.53 -15.43 15.26
C ARG A 22 -17.75 -16.30 15.65
N SER A 23 -17.57 -17.25 16.56
CA SER A 23 -18.68 -18.07 17.09
C SER A 23 -19.69 -17.23 17.89
N ILE A 24 -19.22 -16.29 18.71
CA ILE A 24 -20.07 -15.35 19.45
C ILE A 24 -20.85 -14.46 18.47
N LEU A 25 -20.17 -13.91 17.46
CA LEU A 25 -20.79 -13.04 16.45
C LEU A 25 -21.84 -13.78 15.60
N SER A 26 -21.54 -15.01 15.17
CA SER A 26 -22.50 -15.88 14.48
C SER A 26 -23.73 -16.17 15.36
N SER A 27 -23.52 -16.47 16.64
CA SER A 27 -24.62 -16.68 17.60
C SER A 27 -25.44 -15.40 17.82
N ALA A 28 -24.80 -14.23 17.85
CA ALA A 28 -25.45 -12.94 17.99
C ALA A 28 -26.28 -12.59 16.75
N LEU A 29 -25.77 -12.84 15.53
CA LEU A 29 -26.53 -12.71 14.28
C LEU A 29 -27.77 -13.61 14.29
N GLY A 30 -27.62 -14.89 14.64
CA GLY A 30 -28.75 -15.81 14.73
C GLY A 30 -29.82 -15.39 15.75
N ARG A 31 -29.42 -14.80 16.89
CA ARG A 31 -30.37 -14.21 17.86
C ARG A 31 -31.06 -12.97 17.31
N THR A 32 -30.33 -12.09 16.63
CA THR A 32 -30.86 -10.86 16.01
C THR A 32 -31.86 -11.19 14.89
N GLN A 33 -31.58 -12.22 14.09
CA GLN A 33 -32.51 -12.70 13.07
C GLN A 33 -33.80 -13.27 13.66
N LYS A 34 -33.72 -14.02 14.77
CA LYS A 34 -34.90 -14.48 15.52
C LYS A 34 -35.70 -13.30 16.08
N MET A 35 -35.01 -12.28 16.60
CA MET A 35 -35.63 -11.06 17.11
C MET A 35 -36.40 -10.33 15.99
N LEU A 36 -35.79 -10.11 14.84
CA LEU A 36 -36.46 -9.52 13.67
C LEU A 36 -37.69 -10.34 13.24
N THR A 37 -37.56 -11.67 13.20
CA THR A 37 -38.67 -12.57 12.86
C THR A 37 -39.82 -12.46 13.86
N ASN A 38 -39.52 -12.28 15.16
CA ASN A 38 -40.55 -12.11 16.19
C ASN A 38 -41.25 -10.75 16.09
N ILE A 39 -40.50 -9.69 15.80
CA ILE A 39 -41.05 -8.35 15.52
C ILE A 39 -41.99 -8.41 14.30
N GLU A 40 -41.55 -9.07 13.23
CA GLU A 40 -42.37 -9.26 12.02
C GLU A 40 -43.66 -10.03 12.30
N LYS A 41 -43.58 -11.10 13.10
CA LYS A 41 -44.77 -11.87 13.54
C LYS A 41 -45.68 -11.09 14.48
N SER A 42 -45.14 -10.23 15.34
CA SER A 42 -45.93 -9.32 16.19
C SER A 42 -46.70 -8.30 15.34
N PHE A 43 -46.06 -7.82 14.26
CA PHE A 43 -46.64 -6.84 13.36
C PHE A 43 -47.74 -7.42 12.47
N TYR A 44 -47.47 -8.52 11.76
CA TYR A 44 -48.43 -9.11 10.79
C TYR A 44 -49.29 -10.23 11.39
N GLY A 45 -48.93 -10.79 12.53
CA GLY A 45 -49.55 -11.98 13.12
C GLY A 45 -48.78 -13.27 12.85
N SER A 46 -49.22 -14.39 13.46
CA SER A 46 -48.54 -15.69 13.40
C SER A 46 -48.63 -16.43 12.06
N LYS A 47 -49.38 -15.90 11.08
CA LYS A 47 -49.58 -16.45 9.74
C LYS A 47 -48.46 -15.98 8.78
N HIS A 48 -48.42 -16.51 7.56
CA HIS A 48 -47.42 -16.12 6.54
C HIS A 48 -47.49 -14.60 6.25
N THR A 49 -46.40 -13.86 6.52
CA THR A 49 -46.31 -12.40 6.36
C THR A 49 -46.85 -11.90 5.02
N LYS A 50 -46.43 -12.52 3.91
CA LYS A 50 -46.85 -12.15 2.56
C LYS A 50 -48.36 -12.28 2.34
N THR A 51 -49.00 -13.25 2.99
CA THR A 51 -50.45 -13.46 2.92
C THR A 51 -51.21 -12.38 3.68
N GLU A 52 -50.70 -11.95 4.85
CA GLU A 52 -51.32 -10.89 5.64
C GLU A 52 -51.14 -9.51 4.99
N ILE A 53 -49.96 -9.24 4.41
CA ILE A 53 -49.73 -8.08 3.54
C ILE A 53 -50.73 -8.09 2.39
N GLY A 54 -50.89 -9.23 1.69
CA GLY A 54 -51.84 -9.37 0.59
C GLY A 54 -53.30 -9.10 0.98
N LYS A 55 -53.74 -9.52 2.16
CA LYS A 55 -55.09 -9.22 2.67
C LYS A 55 -55.28 -7.71 2.89
N LYS A 56 -54.30 -7.05 3.50
CA LYS A 56 -54.34 -5.60 3.76
C LYS A 56 -54.26 -4.80 2.48
N ALA A 57 -53.36 -5.17 1.57
CA ALA A 57 -53.21 -4.57 0.25
C ALA A 57 -54.52 -4.63 -0.55
N ARG A 58 -55.14 -5.81 -0.68
CA ARG A 58 -56.41 -5.98 -1.41
C ARG A 58 -57.56 -5.15 -0.82
N LEU A 59 -57.65 -5.11 0.51
CA LEU A 59 -58.65 -4.31 1.22
C LEU A 59 -58.48 -2.81 0.93
N ILE A 60 -57.25 -2.32 0.96
CA ILE A 60 -56.92 -0.92 0.64
C ILE A 60 -57.21 -0.61 -0.83
N THR A 61 -56.74 -1.44 -1.76
CA THR A 61 -56.97 -1.25 -3.20
C THR A 61 -58.45 -1.26 -3.55
N LYS A 62 -59.27 -2.11 -2.91
CA LYS A 62 -60.72 -2.13 -3.13
C LYS A 62 -61.38 -0.80 -2.74
N VAL A 63 -61.06 -0.26 -1.57
CA VAL A 63 -61.60 1.03 -1.12
C VAL A 63 -61.10 2.18 -1.98
N MET A 64 -59.83 2.17 -2.37
CA MET A 64 -59.28 3.18 -3.29
C MET A 64 -60.03 3.21 -4.64
N LYS A 65 -60.38 2.04 -5.19
CA LYS A 65 -61.19 1.93 -6.41
C LYS A 65 -62.61 2.47 -6.22
N GLN A 66 -63.28 2.12 -5.12
CA GLN A 66 -64.64 2.61 -4.80
C GLN A 66 -64.70 4.14 -4.66
N VAL A 67 -63.66 4.74 -4.08
CA VAL A 67 -63.59 6.18 -3.79
C VAL A 67 -62.86 6.98 -4.89
N ASN A 68 -62.53 6.31 -6.01
CA ASN A 68 -61.80 6.85 -7.16
C ASN A 68 -60.52 7.61 -6.76
N LEU A 69 -59.72 6.99 -5.88
CA LEU A 69 -58.41 7.48 -5.46
C LEU A 69 -57.32 6.68 -6.17
N LYS A 70 -56.48 7.37 -6.95
CA LYS A 70 -55.43 6.72 -7.76
C LYS A 70 -54.19 6.30 -6.98
N TRP A 71 -53.91 6.91 -5.83
CA TRP A 71 -52.63 6.79 -5.12
C TRP A 71 -52.77 7.17 -3.64
N LEU A 72 -52.08 6.42 -2.78
CA LEU A 72 -52.12 6.54 -1.32
C LEU A 72 -50.68 6.56 -0.77
N THR A 73 -49.97 7.63 -1.10
CA THR A 73 -48.57 7.88 -0.72
C THR A 73 -48.40 8.81 0.48
N GLU A 74 -49.33 9.74 0.70
CA GLU A 74 -49.25 10.77 1.74
C GLU A 74 -50.31 10.59 2.84
N PRO A 75 -50.04 11.01 4.09
CA PRO A 75 -51.06 10.99 5.15
C PRO A 75 -52.30 11.81 4.81
N VAL A 76 -52.16 12.91 4.05
CA VAL A 76 -53.28 13.73 3.54
C VAL A 76 -54.22 12.91 2.64
N HIS A 77 -53.70 11.89 1.94
CA HIS A 77 -54.52 11.01 1.10
C HIS A 77 -55.43 10.11 1.95
N LEU A 78 -55.04 9.75 3.18
CA LEU A 78 -55.91 9.02 4.11
C LEU A 78 -57.06 9.89 4.63
N GLU A 79 -56.80 11.18 4.88
CA GLU A 79 -57.87 12.12 5.24
C GLU A 79 -58.83 12.33 4.08
N ARG A 80 -58.33 12.48 2.85
CA ARG A 80 -59.17 12.54 1.63
C ARG A 80 -59.98 11.26 1.42
N LEU A 81 -59.39 10.10 1.69
CA LEU A 81 -60.07 8.80 1.62
C LEU A 81 -61.23 8.75 2.64
N ALA A 82 -60.98 9.18 3.88
CA ALA A 82 -61.99 9.25 4.94
C ALA A 82 -63.10 10.26 4.62
N THR A 83 -62.77 11.45 4.10
CA THR A 83 -63.77 12.46 3.73
C THR A 83 -64.64 11.99 2.58
N ARG A 84 -64.06 11.46 1.49
CA ARG A 84 -64.83 11.02 0.32
C ARG A 84 -65.70 9.80 0.61
N ALA A 85 -65.28 8.96 1.55
CA ALA A 85 -66.07 7.82 2.00
C ALA A 85 -67.33 8.20 2.78
N LEU A 86 -67.34 9.37 3.44
CA LEU A 86 -68.54 9.90 4.11
C LEU A 86 -69.57 10.49 3.13
N PHE A 87 -69.21 10.63 1.85
CA PHE A 87 -70.05 11.20 0.79
C PHE A 87 -70.28 10.21 -0.35
N ALA A 88 -70.01 8.92 -0.15
CA ALA A 88 -70.31 7.90 -1.14
C ALA A 88 -71.79 7.52 -1.01
N ASP A 89 -72.58 7.64 -2.09
CA ASP A 89 -74.03 7.39 -2.12
C ASP A 89 -74.43 5.88 -1.99
N ASP A 90 -73.65 5.06 -1.29
CA ASP A 90 -73.90 3.61 -1.14
C ASP A 90 -74.52 3.29 0.24
N ASP A 91 -75.56 2.43 0.28
CA ASP A 91 -76.29 2.00 1.49
C ASP A 91 -75.43 1.22 2.55
N ASP A 92 -74.11 1.12 2.37
CA ASP A 92 -73.16 0.34 3.19
C ASP A 92 -72.13 1.25 3.91
N ASP A 93 -72.53 2.46 4.28
CA ASP A 93 -71.70 3.48 4.97
C ASP A 93 -70.94 2.93 6.19
N ASP A 94 -71.60 2.12 7.03
CA ASP A 94 -71.00 1.55 8.24
C ASP A 94 -69.84 0.58 7.94
N TYR A 95 -69.91 -0.16 6.84
CA TYR A 95 -68.84 -1.07 6.42
C TYR A 95 -67.61 -0.26 5.95
N LEU A 96 -67.83 0.76 5.12
CA LEU A 96 -66.75 1.54 4.51
C LEU A 96 -66.01 2.40 5.54
N VAL A 97 -66.74 3.00 6.48
CA VAL A 97 -66.17 3.69 7.66
C VAL A 97 -65.35 2.70 8.51
N GLY A 98 -65.85 1.49 8.74
CA GLY A 98 -65.15 0.44 9.47
C GLY A 98 -63.84 0.00 8.80
N VAL A 99 -63.81 -0.06 7.47
CA VAL A 99 -62.60 -0.39 6.69
C VAL A 99 -61.59 0.75 6.73
N ILE A 100 -62.02 2.00 6.59
CA ILE A 100 -61.12 3.16 6.64
C ILE A 100 -60.46 3.31 8.01
N ARG A 101 -61.21 3.03 9.08
CA ARG A 101 -60.62 2.95 10.42
C ARG A 101 -59.50 1.91 10.48
N GLN A 102 -59.69 0.72 9.90
CA GLN A 102 -58.65 -0.30 9.83
C GLN A 102 -57.43 0.11 8.99
N ILE A 103 -57.63 0.89 7.92
CA ILE A 103 -56.53 1.42 7.09
C ILE A 103 -55.72 2.45 7.89
N ARG A 104 -56.39 3.37 8.60
CA ARG A 104 -55.74 4.36 9.47
C ARG A 104 -54.99 3.69 10.62
N GLU A 105 -55.60 2.72 11.30
CA GLU A 105 -54.94 1.94 12.34
C GLU A 105 -53.70 1.22 11.81
N PHE A 106 -53.76 0.66 10.59
CA PHE A 106 -52.61 0.02 9.97
C PHE A 106 -51.51 1.02 9.59
N TYR A 107 -51.88 2.19 9.04
CA TYR A 107 -50.94 3.27 8.75
C TYR A 107 -50.21 3.74 10.00
N ASP A 108 -50.94 4.02 11.09
CA ASP A 108 -50.37 4.44 12.37
C ASP A 108 -49.50 3.34 12.99
N LYS A 109 -49.88 2.08 12.82
CA LYS A 109 -49.08 0.93 13.27
C LYS A 109 -47.76 0.85 12.50
N THR A 110 -47.78 0.93 11.17
CA THR A 110 -46.57 0.97 10.32
C THR A 110 -45.67 2.13 10.70
N TRP A 111 -46.26 3.31 10.91
CA TRP A 111 -45.55 4.52 11.30
C TRP A 111 -44.77 4.38 12.60
N ARG A 112 -45.38 3.81 13.64
CA ARG A 112 -44.75 3.65 14.96
C ARG A 112 -43.75 2.50 15.00
N ALA A 113 -44.02 1.42 14.24
CA ALA A 113 -43.22 0.20 14.30
C ALA A 113 -41.82 0.38 13.69
N ILE A 114 -41.67 1.15 12.61
CA ILE A 114 -40.36 1.35 11.93
C ILE A 114 -39.31 2.01 12.85
N PRO A 115 -39.54 3.19 13.45
CA PRO A 115 -38.56 3.84 14.34
C PRO A 115 -38.56 3.24 15.76
N GLY A 116 -39.63 2.56 16.18
CA GLY A 116 -39.75 2.00 17.53
C GLY A 116 -39.17 0.59 17.63
N GLU A 117 -39.85 -0.36 16.98
CA GLU A 117 -39.57 -1.79 17.16
C GLU A 117 -38.25 -2.22 16.50
N LEU A 118 -37.87 -1.61 15.38
CA LEU A 118 -36.66 -1.99 14.64
C LEU A 118 -35.36 -1.36 15.18
N THR A 119 -35.42 -0.31 15.99
CA THR A 119 -34.23 0.38 16.52
C THR A 119 -33.32 -0.56 17.29
N SER A 120 -33.91 -1.41 18.14
CA SER A 120 -33.18 -2.43 18.89
C SER A 120 -32.45 -3.46 18.00
N VAL A 121 -33.00 -3.77 16.82
CA VAL A 121 -32.37 -4.64 15.83
C VAL A 121 -31.22 -3.92 15.13
N ILE A 122 -31.43 -2.65 14.74
CA ILE A 122 -30.42 -1.80 14.12
C ILE A 122 -29.20 -1.65 15.04
N GLU A 123 -29.42 -1.28 16.31
CA GLU A 123 -28.34 -1.14 17.31
C GLU A 123 -27.55 -2.44 17.47
N ARG A 124 -28.23 -3.59 17.41
CA ARG A 124 -27.58 -4.90 17.49
C ARG A 124 -26.72 -5.22 16.26
N ILE A 125 -27.21 -4.88 15.06
CA ILE A 125 -26.44 -5.03 13.81
C ILE A 125 -25.22 -4.10 13.81
N GLU A 126 -25.37 -2.86 14.25
CA GLU A 126 -24.26 -1.91 14.36
C GLU A 126 -23.20 -2.38 15.38
N LEU A 127 -23.63 -2.96 16.49
CA LEU A 127 -22.74 -3.57 17.49
C LEU A 127 -21.97 -4.76 16.89
N ILE A 128 -22.65 -5.63 16.15
CA ILE A 128 -22.02 -6.76 15.43
C ILE A 128 -21.01 -6.24 14.42
N LEU A 129 -21.37 -5.22 13.61
CA LEU A 129 -20.50 -4.60 12.63
C LEU A 129 -19.23 -4.04 13.28
N LYS A 130 -19.37 -3.31 14.40
CA LYS A 130 -18.25 -2.77 15.18
C LYS A 130 -17.28 -3.88 15.61
N TYR A 131 -17.80 -5.00 16.12
CA TYR A 131 -16.95 -6.10 16.56
C TYR A 131 -16.35 -6.92 15.41
N LEU A 132 -17.05 -7.05 14.29
CA LEU A 132 -16.48 -7.64 13.08
C LEU A 132 -15.33 -6.80 12.55
N GLN A 133 -15.43 -5.48 12.60
CA GLN A 133 -14.32 -4.59 12.24
C GLN A 133 -13.14 -4.71 13.22
N GLN A 134 -13.40 -4.91 14.50
CA GLN A 134 -12.37 -5.04 15.53
C GLN A 134 -11.65 -6.40 15.50
N TYR A 135 -12.38 -7.50 15.32
CA TYR A 135 -11.85 -8.86 15.47
C TYR A 135 -11.64 -9.59 14.14
N CYS A 136 -12.24 -9.13 13.04
CA CYS A 136 -11.99 -9.65 11.70
C CYS A 136 -11.49 -8.57 10.74
N PRO A 137 -10.46 -7.76 11.10
CA PRO A 137 -9.94 -6.74 10.21
C PRO A 137 -9.25 -7.37 8.99
N PRO A 138 -9.28 -6.72 7.82
CA PRO A 138 -8.39 -7.09 6.72
C PRO A 138 -6.94 -6.88 7.15
N MET A 139 -6.10 -7.90 6.96
CA MET A 139 -4.67 -7.85 7.31
C MET A 139 -3.81 -7.14 6.26
N TYR A 140 -4.43 -6.71 5.17
CA TYR A 140 -3.75 -6.08 4.06
C TYR A 140 -3.36 -4.62 4.33
N ASN A 141 -2.13 -4.28 3.96
CA ASN A 141 -1.66 -2.92 3.93
C ASN A 141 -1.07 -2.62 2.55
N SER A 142 -1.73 -1.73 1.80
CA SER A 142 -1.34 -1.34 0.45
C SER A 142 0.07 -0.79 0.35
N SER A 143 0.60 -0.24 1.45
CA SER A 143 1.94 0.36 1.50
C SER A 143 3.04 -0.68 1.71
N THR A 144 2.75 -1.79 2.41
CA THR A 144 3.73 -2.84 2.72
C THR A 144 3.59 -4.07 1.83
N ASP A 145 2.38 -4.36 1.32
CA ASP A 145 2.02 -5.66 0.75
C ASP A 145 1.40 -5.58 -0.65
N PRO A 146 1.93 -4.81 -1.61
CA PRO A 146 1.30 -4.64 -2.92
C PRO A 146 1.20 -5.95 -3.74
N HIS A 147 1.87 -7.02 -3.31
CA HIS A 147 2.03 -8.26 -4.06
C HIS A 147 1.12 -9.41 -3.60
N ILE A 148 0.30 -9.23 -2.55
CA ILE A 148 -0.60 -10.26 -2.02
C ILE A 148 -2.01 -9.99 -2.54
N GLN A 149 -2.42 -10.71 -3.58
CA GLN A 149 -3.65 -10.40 -4.32
C GLN A 149 -4.89 -10.82 -3.52
N ILE A 150 -4.86 -11.98 -2.86
CA ILE A 150 -6.00 -12.45 -2.06
C ILE A 150 -6.25 -11.51 -0.87
N ALA A 151 -5.19 -11.03 -0.21
CA ALA A 151 -5.32 -10.07 0.88
C ALA A 151 -5.89 -8.72 0.42
N LYS A 152 -5.50 -8.25 -0.78
CA LYS A 152 -6.07 -7.05 -1.40
C LYS A 152 -7.56 -7.23 -1.70
N ASP A 153 -7.93 -8.35 -2.31
CA ASP A 153 -9.33 -8.63 -2.68
C ASP A 153 -10.21 -8.81 -1.42
N TYR A 154 -9.64 -9.38 -0.36
CA TYR A 154 -10.29 -9.46 0.95
C TYR A 154 -10.56 -8.07 1.55
N GLU A 155 -9.61 -7.13 1.45
CA GLU A 155 -9.81 -5.74 1.91
C GLU A 155 -10.89 -5.02 1.10
N LEU A 156 -10.90 -5.17 -0.23
CA LEU A 156 -11.90 -4.55 -1.10
C LEU A 156 -13.31 -5.07 -0.78
N LYS A 157 -13.46 -6.40 -0.62
CA LYS A 157 -14.72 -7.01 -0.21
C LYS A 157 -15.19 -6.50 1.16
N PHE A 158 -14.28 -6.40 2.13
CA PHE A 158 -14.60 -5.87 3.45
C PHE A 158 -15.13 -4.42 3.41
N LYS A 159 -14.47 -3.55 2.63
CA LYS A 159 -14.88 -2.14 2.47
C LYS A 159 -16.22 -2.01 1.77
N SER A 160 -16.43 -2.73 0.66
CA SER A 160 -17.69 -2.74 -0.08
C SER A 160 -18.85 -3.19 0.82
N ARG A 161 -18.69 -4.34 1.50
CA ARG A 161 -19.70 -4.89 2.41
C ARG A 161 -20.09 -3.91 3.52
N THR A 162 -19.09 -3.28 4.15
CA THR A 162 -19.33 -2.31 5.22
C THR A 162 -20.15 -1.11 4.70
N ALA A 163 -19.91 -0.68 3.45
CA ALA A 163 -20.70 0.37 2.82
C ALA A 163 -22.13 -0.08 2.52
N ASP A 164 -22.31 -1.30 2.02
CA ASP A 164 -23.63 -1.88 1.71
C ASP A 164 -24.51 -2.00 2.95
N ILE A 165 -23.97 -2.49 4.07
CA ILE A 165 -24.71 -2.61 5.34
C ILE A 165 -25.14 -1.23 5.86
N LYS A 166 -24.22 -0.25 5.82
CA LYS A 166 -24.56 1.14 6.18
C LYS A 166 -25.64 1.71 5.27
N LYS A 167 -25.64 1.35 3.98
CA LYS A 167 -26.69 1.75 3.03
C LYS A 167 -28.03 1.12 3.41
N TYR A 168 -28.09 -0.16 3.78
CA TYR A 168 -29.33 -0.80 4.23
C TYR A 168 -29.87 -0.18 5.52
N ILE A 169 -29.03 0.03 6.53
CA ILE A 169 -29.43 0.68 7.79
C ILE A 169 -29.94 2.09 7.52
N LYS A 170 -29.20 2.87 6.72
CA LYS A 170 -29.62 4.22 6.32
C LYS A 170 -30.95 4.19 5.58
N HIS A 171 -31.17 3.23 4.67
CA HIS A 171 -32.43 3.10 3.96
C HIS A 171 -33.61 2.87 4.90
N VAL A 172 -33.45 2.06 5.95
CA VAL A 172 -34.50 1.87 6.98
C VAL A 172 -34.82 3.17 7.72
N LEU A 173 -33.80 3.97 8.05
CA LEU A 173 -33.97 5.27 8.71
C LEU A 173 -34.62 6.30 7.76
N ASP A 174 -34.20 6.31 6.49
CA ASP A 174 -34.73 7.19 5.45
C ASP A 174 -36.17 6.82 5.09
N LEU A 175 -36.56 5.53 5.12
CA LEU A 175 -37.94 5.08 4.92
C LEU A 175 -38.88 5.76 5.91
N HIS A 176 -38.49 5.85 7.19
CA HIS A 176 -39.28 6.60 8.17
C HIS A 176 -39.36 8.09 7.82
N GLY A 177 -38.23 8.71 7.47
CA GLY A 177 -38.13 10.11 7.03
C GLY A 177 -39.03 10.44 5.83
N ASN A 178 -39.02 9.57 4.82
CA ASN A 178 -39.79 9.70 3.58
C ASN A 178 -41.27 9.44 3.81
N PHE A 179 -41.60 8.49 4.70
CA PHE A 179 -42.96 8.27 5.18
C PHE A 179 -43.52 9.53 5.86
N GLN A 180 -42.71 10.26 6.66
CA GLN A 180 -43.16 11.50 7.32
C GLN A 180 -43.53 12.59 6.30
N LYS A 181 -42.72 12.67 5.23
CA LYS A 181 -42.80 13.72 4.21
C LYS A 181 -43.76 13.37 3.07
N GLY A 182 -44.40 12.19 3.09
CA GLY A 182 -45.28 11.74 2.02
C GLY A 182 -44.55 11.35 0.72
N MET A 183 -43.22 11.25 0.74
CA MET A 183 -42.39 10.94 -0.43
C MET A 183 -42.07 9.45 -0.52
N MET A 184 -43.08 8.59 -0.38
CA MET A 184 -42.89 7.15 -0.54
C MET A 184 -43.27 6.72 -1.94
N TYR A 185 -42.27 6.25 -2.69
CA TYR A 185 -42.46 5.65 -3.99
C TYR A 185 -42.04 4.18 -3.96
N LEU A 186 -42.74 3.36 -4.74
CA LEU A 186 -42.40 1.95 -4.86
C LEU A 186 -41.01 1.75 -5.49
N ASP A 187 -40.59 2.66 -6.37
CA ASP A 187 -39.27 2.65 -7.02
C ASP A 187 -38.10 2.82 -6.05
N ASP A 188 -38.34 3.41 -4.89
CA ASP A 188 -37.32 3.56 -3.84
C ASP A 188 -37.11 2.27 -3.04
N MET A 189 -37.96 1.24 -3.22
CA MET A 189 -37.90 -0.03 -2.48
C MET A 189 -37.08 -1.11 -3.20
N SER A 190 -36.63 -2.11 -2.44
CA SER A 190 -35.93 -3.28 -2.96
C SER A 190 -36.72 -4.02 -4.05
N ALA A 191 -36.00 -4.69 -4.95
CA ALA A 191 -36.61 -5.46 -6.03
C ALA A 191 -37.62 -6.51 -5.54
N ASN A 192 -37.34 -7.16 -4.41
CA ASN A 192 -38.22 -8.16 -3.81
C ASN A 192 -39.57 -7.57 -3.38
N THR A 193 -39.55 -6.37 -2.82
CA THR A 193 -40.76 -5.66 -2.40
C THR A 193 -41.55 -5.15 -3.59
N ARG A 194 -40.87 -4.64 -4.63
CA ARG A 194 -41.52 -4.23 -5.88
C ARG A 194 -42.23 -5.38 -6.57
N GLU A 195 -41.56 -6.53 -6.68
CA GLU A 195 -42.16 -7.74 -7.26
C GLU A 195 -43.39 -8.21 -6.45
N LEU A 196 -43.34 -8.12 -5.12
CA LEU A 196 -44.47 -8.45 -4.26
C LEU A 196 -45.63 -7.47 -4.45
N ALA A 197 -45.37 -6.17 -4.55
CA ALA A 197 -46.39 -5.15 -4.77
C ALA A 197 -47.09 -5.33 -6.12
N MET A 198 -46.33 -5.60 -7.19
CA MET A 198 -46.85 -5.92 -8.52
C MET A 198 -47.74 -7.17 -8.49
N LYS A 199 -47.29 -8.26 -7.86
CA LYS A 199 -48.07 -9.50 -7.70
C LYS A 199 -49.38 -9.32 -6.94
N LEU A 200 -49.46 -8.31 -6.09
CA LEU A 200 -50.63 -8.00 -5.27
C LEU A 200 -51.50 -6.88 -5.85
N GLU A 201 -51.15 -6.34 -7.03
CA GLU A 201 -51.82 -5.20 -7.67
C GLU A 201 -51.99 -4.00 -6.71
N ALA A 202 -50.92 -3.69 -5.98
CA ALA A 202 -50.93 -2.74 -4.87
C ALA A 202 -49.81 -1.68 -4.97
N GLU A 203 -49.42 -1.36 -6.21
CA GLU A 203 -48.35 -0.40 -6.51
C GLU A 203 -48.66 1.01 -5.99
N ASP A 204 -49.95 1.35 -5.97
CA ASP A 204 -50.47 2.66 -5.60
C ASP A 204 -50.50 2.92 -4.07
N CYS A 205 -50.18 1.93 -3.24
CA CYS A 205 -50.18 2.03 -1.78
C CYS A 205 -48.84 1.59 -1.14
N PRO A 206 -47.72 2.27 -1.47
CA PRO A 206 -46.37 1.85 -1.05
C PRO A 206 -46.21 1.75 0.47
N PHE A 207 -46.96 2.54 1.26
CA PHE A 207 -46.89 2.49 2.73
C PHE A 207 -47.22 1.09 3.30
N VAL A 208 -48.01 0.28 2.58
CA VAL A 208 -48.37 -1.09 2.99
C VAL A 208 -47.14 -2.00 3.07
N PHE A 209 -46.14 -1.70 2.23
CA PHE A 209 -44.91 -2.46 2.12
C PHE A 209 -43.77 -1.88 2.94
N ALA A 210 -43.92 -0.68 3.52
CA ALA A 210 -42.84 0.03 4.20
C ALA A 210 -42.18 -0.78 5.33
N PHE A 211 -42.99 -1.41 6.20
CA PHE A 211 -42.47 -2.24 7.29
C PHE A 211 -41.86 -3.55 6.78
N TYR A 212 -42.43 -4.14 5.72
CA TYR A 212 -41.86 -5.32 5.08
C TYR A 212 -40.49 -5.02 4.46
N GLU A 213 -40.37 -3.90 3.74
CA GLU A 213 -39.13 -3.42 3.14
C GLU A 213 -38.05 -3.19 4.21
N ALA A 214 -38.41 -2.54 5.32
CA ALA A 214 -37.49 -2.32 6.42
C ALA A 214 -36.94 -3.65 6.99
N CYS A 215 -37.82 -4.65 7.17
CA CYS A 215 -37.41 -5.99 7.58
C CYS A 215 -36.53 -6.70 6.54
N GLU A 216 -36.83 -6.59 5.25
CA GLU A 216 -36.00 -7.17 4.18
C GLU A 216 -34.60 -6.53 4.14
N CYS A 217 -34.50 -5.21 4.27
CA CYS A 217 -33.21 -4.51 4.33
C CYS A 217 -32.34 -4.97 5.51
N LEU A 218 -32.94 -5.10 6.70
CA LEU A 218 -32.22 -5.62 7.87
C LEU A 218 -31.85 -7.09 7.71
N ARG A 219 -32.69 -7.89 7.06
CA ARG A 219 -32.40 -9.29 6.75
C ARG A 219 -31.22 -9.43 5.79
N GLU A 220 -31.16 -8.58 4.77
CA GLU A 220 -30.06 -8.57 3.80
C GLU A 220 -28.75 -8.08 4.44
N ALA A 221 -28.82 -7.08 5.32
CA ALA A 221 -27.67 -6.66 6.13
C ALA A 221 -27.13 -7.81 7.01
N MET A 222 -28.01 -8.57 7.68
CA MET A 222 -27.61 -9.73 8.47
C MET A 222 -27.07 -10.88 7.62
N ARG A 223 -27.65 -11.14 6.44
CA ARG A 223 -27.13 -12.14 5.50
C ARG A 223 -25.72 -11.77 5.03
N SER A 224 -25.49 -10.51 4.69
CA SER A 224 -24.17 -10.00 4.28
C SER A 224 -23.11 -10.22 5.37
N GLU A 225 -23.45 -10.01 6.65
CA GLU A 225 -22.52 -10.30 7.75
C GLU A 225 -22.33 -11.80 8.00
N GLN A 226 -23.36 -12.61 7.79
CA GLN A 226 -23.24 -14.07 7.88
C GLN A 226 -22.29 -14.62 6.80
N ASP A 227 -22.45 -14.18 5.56
CA ASP A 227 -21.58 -14.56 4.44
C ASP A 227 -20.14 -14.11 4.69
N TRP A 228 -19.96 -12.91 5.26
CA TRP A 228 -18.63 -12.43 5.65
C TRP A 228 -17.97 -13.30 6.72
N LEU A 229 -18.71 -13.78 7.71
CA LEU A 229 -18.17 -14.71 8.71
C LEU A 229 -17.70 -16.04 8.09
N VAL A 230 -18.38 -16.51 7.04
CA VAL A 230 -17.93 -17.69 6.27
C VAL A 230 -16.62 -17.39 5.57
N VAL A 231 -16.56 -16.28 4.81
CA VAL A 231 -15.34 -15.84 4.12
C VAL A 231 -14.17 -15.61 5.09
N ALA A 232 -14.43 -15.04 6.26
CA ALA A 232 -13.43 -14.82 7.29
C ALA A 232 -12.91 -16.14 7.89
N ASN A 233 -13.76 -17.17 7.98
CA ASN A 233 -13.35 -18.51 8.41
C ASN A 233 -12.50 -19.23 7.37
N GLU A 234 -12.78 -19.03 6.09
CA GLU A 234 -12.04 -19.63 4.98
C GLU A 234 -10.79 -18.83 4.61
N TYR A 235 -10.59 -17.64 5.16
CA TYR A 235 -9.48 -16.76 4.80
C TYR A 235 -8.11 -17.41 4.99
N THR A 236 -7.91 -18.20 6.05
CA THR A 236 -6.66 -18.94 6.26
C THR A 236 -6.41 -19.94 5.15
N TYR A 237 -7.43 -20.69 4.74
CA TYR A 237 -7.35 -21.63 3.63
C TYR A 237 -7.00 -20.95 2.30
N PHE A 238 -7.60 -19.78 2.02
CA PHE A 238 -7.23 -19.01 0.82
C PHE A 238 -5.77 -18.55 0.84
N LEU A 239 -5.25 -18.11 1.99
CA LEU A 239 -3.84 -17.75 2.14
C LEU A 239 -2.91 -18.97 2.01
N GLU A 240 -3.31 -20.14 2.51
CA GLU A 240 -2.56 -21.39 2.31
C GLU A 240 -2.47 -21.77 0.83
N SER A 241 -3.57 -21.63 0.09
CA SER A 241 -3.57 -21.83 -1.36
C SER A 241 -2.60 -20.87 -2.07
N GLU A 242 -2.60 -19.60 -1.70
CA GLU A 242 -1.67 -18.60 -2.27
C GLU A 242 -0.21 -18.92 -1.95
N ILE A 243 0.09 -19.44 -0.76
CA ILE A 243 1.44 -19.93 -0.42
C ILE A 243 1.86 -21.05 -1.36
N ASN A 244 0.99 -22.01 -1.66
CA ASN A 244 1.32 -23.13 -2.55
C ASN A 244 1.62 -22.64 -3.98
N ASP A 245 0.84 -21.68 -4.48
CA ASP A 245 1.06 -21.05 -5.78
C ASP A 245 2.38 -20.25 -5.81
N LEU A 246 2.63 -19.46 -4.76
CA LEU A 246 3.87 -18.70 -4.61
C LEU A 246 5.10 -19.62 -4.46
N GLN A 247 4.97 -20.76 -3.78
CA GLN A 247 6.04 -21.76 -3.64
C GLN A 247 6.36 -22.40 -4.99
N SER A 248 5.34 -22.78 -5.77
CA SER A 248 5.54 -23.29 -7.13
C SER A 248 6.25 -22.27 -8.03
N SER A 249 5.88 -20.99 -7.89
CA SER A 249 6.56 -19.88 -8.58
C SER A 249 8.01 -19.68 -8.09
N LYS A 250 8.25 -19.76 -6.78
CA LYS A 250 9.58 -19.68 -6.16
C LYS A 250 10.51 -20.77 -6.68
N ASP A 251 10.03 -22.01 -6.77
CA ASP A 251 10.83 -23.14 -7.24
C ASP A 251 11.19 -22.99 -8.74
N SER A 252 10.24 -22.53 -9.55
CA SER A 252 10.49 -22.20 -10.96
C SER A 252 11.53 -21.08 -11.11
N LEU A 253 11.43 -20.01 -10.30
CA LEU A 253 12.38 -18.91 -10.29
C LEU A 253 13.76 -19.37 -9.81
N GLN A 254 13.83 -20.21 -8.79
CA GLN A 254 15.10 -20.75 -8.28
C GLN A 254 15.86 -21.51 -9.38
N GLN A 255 15.17 -22.37 -10.14
CA GLN A 255 15.79 -23.07 -11.28
C GLN A 255 16.30 -22.08 -12.34
N LYS A 256 15.55 -21.01 -12.63
CA LYS A 256 15.98 -19.96 -13.58
C LYS A 256 17.19 -19.18 -13.05
N VAL A 257 17.23 -18.85 -11.76
CA VAL A 257 18.37 -18.17 -11.11
C VAL A 257 19.62 -19.04 -11.24
N LEU A 258 19.55 -20.32 -10.86
CA LEU A 258 20.68 -21.25 -10.95
C LEU A 258 21.20 -21.39 -12.39
N LYS A 259 20.31 -21.62 -13.37
CA LYS A 259 20.70 -21.71 -14.79
C LYS A 259 21.38 -20.44 -15.30
N LYS A 260 20.84 -19.26 -14.95
CA LYS A 260 21.45 -17.97 -15.36
C LYS A 260 22.77 -17.70 -14.64
N GLN A 261 22.88 -18.08 -13.37
CA GLN A 261 24.11 -17.96 -12.58
C GLN A 261 25.23 -18.82 -13.17
N ASP A 262 24.94 -20.07 -13.49
CA ASP A 262 25.90 -20.97 -14.12
C ASP A 262 26.36 -20.45 -15.48
N GLN A 263 25.42 -19.97 -16.31
CA GLN A 263 25.75 -19.37 -17.60
C GLN A 263 26.60 -18.11 -17.44
N TYR A 264 26.29 -17.26 -16.45
CA TYR A 264 27.05 -16.05 -16.15
C TYR A 264 28.47 -16.39 -15.72
N ASN A 265 28.63 -17.35 -14.81
CA ASN A 265 29.93 -17.79 -14.32
C ASN A 265 30.79 -18.37 -15.46
N LYS A 266 30.21 -19.20 -16.33
CA LYS A 266 30.90 -19.77 -17.51
C LYS A 266 31.36 -18.69 -18.49
N ASP A 267 30.45 -17.78 -18.87
CA ASP A 267 30.77 -16.72 -19.83
C ASP A 267 31.77 -15.71 -19.23
N ASN A 268 31.68 -15.42 -17.93
CA ASN A 268 32.60 -14.53 -17.23
C ASN A 268 34.00 -15.14 -17.06
N TYR A 269 34.09 -16.44 -16.80
CA TYR A 269 35.37 -17.16 -16.79
C TYR A 269 36.04 -17.08 -18.18
N ARG A 270 35.29 -17.43 -19.25
CA ARG A 270 35.79 -17.32 -20.62
C ARG A 270 36.22 -15.90 -20.98
N LEU A 271 35.46 -14.89 -20.56
CA LEU A 271 35.81 -13.48 -20.76
C LEU A 271 37.14 -13.12 -20.10
N THR A 272 37.36 -13.63 -18.88
CA THR A 272 38.60 -13.40 -18.12
C THR A 272 39.79 -14.08 -18.80
N THR A 273 39.65 -15.32 -19.24
CA THR A 273 40.70 -16.04 -19.98
C THR A 273 41.05 -15.33 -21.29
N LEU A 274 40.04 -14.95 -22.09
CA LEU A 274 40.26 -14.26 -23.36
C LEU A 274 40.88 -12.88 -23.16
N HIS A 275 40.56 -12.18 -22.06
CA HIS A 275 41.22 -10.93 -21.71
C HIS A 275 42.72 -11.13 -21.45
N GLN A 276 43.09 -12.18 -20.71
CA GLN A 276 44.49 -12.51 -20.45
C GLN A 276 45.25 -12.83 -21.74
N GLU A 277 44.64 -13.58 -22.64
CA GLU A 277 45.22 -13.89 -23.96
C GLU A 277 45.40 -12.64 -24.82
N LEU A 278 44.41 -11.74 -24.83
CA LEU A 278 44.50 -10.46 -25.52
C LEU A 278 45.59 -9.56 -24.95
N ASP A 279 45.74 -9.49 -23.64
CA ASP A 279 46.80 -8.72 -22.98
C ASP A 279 48.20 -9.24 -23.39
N ILE A 280 48.37 -10.56 -23.49
CA ILE A 280 49.62 -11.17 -23.95
C ILE A 280 49.90 -10.79 -25.41
N GLN A 281 48.92 -10.91 -26.30
CA GLN A 281 49.09 -10.57 -27.72
C GLN A 281 49.30 -9.06 -27.94
N GLN A 282 48.60 -8.21 -27.19
CA GLN A 282 48.74 -6.77 -27.28
C GLN A 282 50.15 -6.31 -26.93
N ARG A 283 50.79 -6.93 -25.93
CA ARG A 283 52.21 -6.66 -25.60
C ARG A 283 53.17 -7.05 -26.73
N GLN A 284 52.82 -8.06 -27.53
CA GLN A 284 53.63 -8.51 -28.66
C GLN A 284 53.40 -7.67 -29.92
N GLN A 285 52.27 -6.96 -30.01
CA GLN A 285 51.83 -6.28 -31.24
C GLN A 285 52.77 -5.18 -31.72
N ALA A 286 53.30 -4.35 -30.82
CA ALA A 286 54.24 -3.29 -31.18
C ALA A 286 55.53 -3.86 -31.80
N SER A 287 56.03 -4.97 -31.25
CA SER A 287 57.21 -5.67 -31.78
C SER A 287 56.92 -6.32 -33.14
N LEU A 288 55.74 -6.92 -33.31
CA LEU A 288 55.32 -7.52 -34.58
C LEU A 288 55.15 -6.47 -35.68
N GLN A 289 54.54 -5.31 -35.38
CA GLN A 289 54.36 -4.21 -36.33
C GLN A 289 55.70 -3.61 -36.77
N SER A 290 56.61 -3.38 -35.82
CA SER A 290 57.96 -2.90 -36.15
C SER A 290 58.70 -3.88 -37.07
N LYS A 291 58.58 -5.19 -36.81
CA LYS A 291 59.24 -6.23 -37.59
C LYS A 291 58.61 -6.43 -38.97
N GLU A 292 57.30 -6.26 -39.08
CA GLU A 292 56.60 -6.25 -40.38
C GLU A 292 57.10 -5.09 -41.24
N MET A 293 57.14 -3.87 -40.69
CA MET A 293 57.60 -2.69 -41.42
C MET A 293 59.04 -2.85 -41.91
N GLU A 294 59.94 -3.41 -41.08
CA GLU A 294 61.32 -3.73 -41.47
C GLU A 294 61.37 -4.74 -42.64
N LEU A 295 60.57 -5.81 -42.56
CA LEU A 295 60.53 -6.85 -43.60
C LEU A 295 59.91 -6.35 -44.91
N VAL A 296 58.91 -5.48 -44.85
CA VAL A 296 58.30 -4.84 -46.04
C VAL A 296 59.32 -3.98 -46.76
N VAL A 297 60.05 -3.12 -46.03
CA VAL A 297 61.13 -2.30 -46.62
C VAL A 297 62.22 -3.20 -47.24
N ARG A 298 62.54 -4.34 -46.61
CA ARG A 298 63.49 -5.31 -47.15
C ARG A 298 62.97 -6.02 -48.42
N ASP A 299 61.68 -6.39 -48.49
CA ASP A 299 61.08 -6.96 -49.71
C ASP A 299 61.09 -5.95 -50.85
N GLU A 300 60.82 -4.68 -50.58
CA GLU A 300 60.90 -3.59 -51.58
C GLU A 300 62.33 -3.42 -52.10
N ALA A 301 63.32 -3.41 -51.20
CA ALA A 301 64.74 -3.32 -51.57
C ALA A 301 65.19 -4.53 -52.41
N LEU A 302 64.79 -5.75 -52.03
CA LEU A 302 65.09 -6.95 -52.80
C LEU A 302 64.33 -6.98 -54.14
N ALA A 303 63.11 -6.45 -54.19
CA ALA A 303 62.36 -6.33 -55.44
C ALA A 303 63.07 -5.40 -56.43
N ALA A 304 63.61 -4.27 -55.95
CA ALA A 304 64.42 -3.37 -56.76
C ALA A 304 65.72 -4.05 -57.25
N GLN A 305 66.42 -4.77 -56.37
CA GLN A 305 67.62 -5.53 -56.74
C GLN A 305 67.34 -6.63 -57.76
N VAL A 306 66.24 -7.38 -57.61
CA VAL A 306 65.81 -8.38 -58.59
C VAL A 306 65.53 -7.71 -59.93
N ALA A 307 64.86 -6.55 -59.95
CA ALA A 307 64.55 -5.85 -61.19
C ALA A 307 65.83 -5.36 -61.91
N GLU A 308 66.77 -4.79 -61.17
CA GLU A 308 68.07 -4.32 -61.69
C GLU A 308 68.91 -5.49 -62.23
N ARG A 309 69.11 -6.55 -61.42
CA ARG A 309 69.91 -7.72 -61.82
C ARG A 309 69.29 -8.50 -62.95
N LYS A 310 67.96 -8.54 -63.03
CA LYS A 310 67.26 -9.16 -64.15
C LYS A 310 67.50 -8.40 -65.45
N LEU A 311 67.47 -7.06 -65.41
CA LEU A 311 67.80 -6.24 -66.56
C LEU A 311 69.26 -6.49 -67.03
N ASP A 312 70.21 -6.53 -66.09
CA ASP A 312 71.62 -6.82 -66.40
C ASP A 312 71.81 -8.22 -66.98
N PHE A 313 71.13 -9.21 -66.40
CA PHE A 313 71.10 -10.58 -66.91
C PHE A 313 70.55 -10.62 -68.34
N ASP A 314 69.41 -9.98 -68.60
CA ASP A 314 68.77 -9.93 -69.93
C ASP A 314 69.69 -9.26 -70.97
N ILE A 315 70.38 -8.16 -70.59
CA ILE A 315 71.37 -7.49 -71.46
C ILE A 315 72.55 -8.42 -71.78
N LYS A 316 73.09 -9.12 -70.77
CA LYS A 316 74.23 -10.04 -70.95
C LYS A 316 73.84 -11.28 -71.75
N GLU A 317 72.65 -11.82 -71.51
CA GLU A 317 72.09 -12.94 -72.28
C GLU A 317 71.89 -12.55 -73.75
N PHE A 318 71.35 -11.35 -74.00
CA PHE A 318 71.22 -10.79 -75.35
C PHE A 318 72.59 -10.65 -76.04
N ARG A 319 73.59 -10.06 -75.37
CA ARG A 319 74.96 -9.94 -75.90
C ARG A 319 75.60 -11.30 -76.16
N LEU A 320 75.36 -12.29 -75.30
CA LEU A 320 75.83 -13.66 -75.48
C LEU A 320 75.19 -14.31 -76.70
N ALA A 321 73.89 -14.12 -76.90
CA ALA A 321 73.18 -14.59 -78.08
C ALA A 321 73.68 -13.91 -79.37
N GLU A 322 73.96 -12.62 -79.32
CA GLU A 322 74.52 -11.84 -80.43
C GLU A 322 75.94 -12.31 -80.79
N LEU A 323 76.84 -12.42 -79.80
CA LEU A 323 78.19 -12.95 -79.99
C LEU A 323 78.20 -14.38 -80.52
N LYS A 324 77.28 -15.24 -80.08
CA LYS A 324 77.12 -16.60 -80.63
C LYS A 324 76.70 -16.59 -82.10
N ARG A 325 75.91 -15.60 -82.54
CA ARG A 325 75.47 -15.46 -83.94
C ARG A 325 76.57 -14.92 -84.85
N THR A 326 77.40 -14.00 -84.36
CA THR A 326 78.46 -13.36 -85.14
C THR A 326 79.77 -14.14 -85.16
N THR A 327 80.00 -15.03 -84.18
CA THR A 327 81.23 -15.81 -84.09
C THR A 327 81.10 -17.13 -84.86
N ASN A 328 81.72 -17.20 -86.05
CA ASN A 328 81.73 -18.42 -86.85
C ASN A 328 82.77 -19.42 -86.30
N PRO A 329 82.37 -20.63 -85.85
CA PRO A 329 83.25 -21.56 -85.13
C PRO A 329 84.47 -22.04 -85.94
N LYS A 330 84.47 -21.88 -87.27
CA LYS A 330 85.58 -22.29 -88.15
C LYS A 330 86.64 -21.20 -88.40
N THR A 331 86.36 -19.94 -88.08
CA THR A 331 87.26 -18.79 -88.34
C THR A 331 87.39 -17.85 -87.14
N ALA A 332 86.93 -18.28 -85.96
CA ALA A 332 86.97 -17.47 -84.75
C ALA A 332 88.41 -17.25 -84.29
N THR A 333 88.76 -15.99 -84.02
CA THR A 333 90.04 -15.64 -83.37
C THR A 333 90.01 -16.12 -81.91
N LEU A 334 91.18 -16.49 -81.36
CA LEU A 334 91.32 -16.93 -79.97
C LEU A 334 90.67 -15.94 -78.97
N ALA A 335 90.80 -14.63 -79.24
CA ALA A 335 90.18 -13.56 -78.46
C ALA A 335 88.64 -13.59 -78.49
N ALA A 336 88.01 -14.00 -79.59
CA ALA A 336 86.55 -14.10 -79.70
C ALA A 336 86.01 -15.31 -78.91
N VAL A 337 86.74 -16.42 -78.90
CA VAL A 337 86.41 -17.61 -78.09
C VAL A 337 86.55 -17.32 -76.59
N ASP A 338 87.61 -16.62 -76.19
CA ASP A 338 87.81 -16.21 -74.80
C ASP A 338 86.73 -15.23 -74.32
N ALA A 339 86.34 -14.27 -75.16
CA ALA A 339 85.24 -13.35 -74.85
C ALA A 339 83.90 -14.08 -74.69
N LEU A 340 83.64 -15.09 -75.54
CA LEU A 340 82.43 -15.92 -75.46
C LEU A 340 82.37 -16.75 -74.17
N ASN A 341 83.50 -17.36 -73.78
CA ASN A 341 83.59 -18.15 -72.55
C ASN A 341 83.42 -17.28 -71.31
N ARG A 342 84.09 -16.11 -71.27
CA ARG A 342 83.93 -15.14 -70.17
C ARG A 342 82.49 -14.69 -70.03
N LEU A 343 81.84 -14.31 -71.13
CA LEU A 343 80.44 -13.86 -71.08
C LEU A 343 79.47 -15.00 -70.72
N THR A 344 79.78 -16.24 -71.11
CA THR A 344 79.01 -17.43 -70.69
C THR A 344 79.10 -17.66 -69.19
N ASP A 345 80.29 -17.51 -68.60
CA ASP A 345 80.49 -17.65 -67.16
C ASP A 345 79.87 -16.49 -66.39
N GLU A 346 79.95 -15.26 -66.91
CA GLU A 346 79.27 -14.10 -66.34
C GLU A 346 77.75 -14.29 -66.30
N VAL A 347 77.12 -14.75 -67.39
CA VAL A 347 75.67 -15.05 -67.42
C VAL A 347 75.30 -16.15 -66.41
N LYS A 348 76.14 -17.18 -66.24
CA LYS A 348 75.89 -18.22 -65.22
C LYS A 348 75.97 -17.69 -63.79
N VAL A 349 76.97 -16.86 -63.50
CA VAL A 349 77.13 -16.24 -62.17
C VAL A 349 75.96 -15.31 -61.88
N GLU A 350 75.62 -14.42 -62.81
CA GLU A 350 74.50 -13.48 -62.69
C GLU A 350 73.16 -14.20 -62.50
N GLY A 351 72.92 -15.28 -63.27
CA GLY A 351 71.71 -16.10 -63.13
C GLY A 351 71.62 -16.83 -61.79
N LYS A 352 72.75 -17.25 -61.21
CA LYS A 352 72.78 -17.84 -59.87
C LYS A 352 72.52 -16.79 -58.79
N GLU A 353 73.15 -15.62 -58.88
CA GLU A 353 72.93 -14.50 -57.96
C GLU A 353 71.47 -14.03 -57.97
N LEU A 354 70.86 -13.89 -59.16
CA LEU A 354 69.45 -13.55 -59.31
C LEU A 354 68.55 -14.56 -58.60
N MET A 355 68.80 -15.86 -58.81
CA MET A 355 68.03 -16.94 -58.17
C MET A 355 68.16 -16.92 -56.64
N ASP A 356 69.34 -16.61 -56.11
CA ASP A 356 69.57 -16.56 -54.67
C ASP A 356 68.87 -15.35 -54.04
N ILE A 357 68.86 -14.19 -54.70
CA ILE A 357 68.08 -13.00 -54.28
C ILE A 357 66.58 -13.29 -54.34
N GLU A 358 66.09 -13.96 -55.38
CA GLU A 358 64.68 -14.37 -55.50
C GLU A 358 64.25 -15.33 -54.39
N LYS A 359 65.11 -16.30 -54.02
CA LYS A 359 64.86 -17.19 -52.87
C LYS A 359 64.77 -16.42 -51.56
N GLU A 360 65.70 -15.49 -51.32
CA GLU A 360 65.70 -14.64 -50.11
C GLU A 360 64.40 -13.82 -50.04
N ARG A 361 64.02 -13.20 -51.16
CA ARG A 361 62.78 -12.42 -51.28
C ARG A 361 61.54 -13.27 -50.98
N ASN A 362 61.45 -14.47 -51.54
CA ASN A 362 60.33 -15.38 -51.28
C ASN A 362 60.23 -15.77 -49.79
N LEU A 363 61.37 -15.96 -49.12
CA LEU A 363 61.41 -16.26 -47.69
C LEU A 363 60.94 -15.08 -46.83
N ILE A 364 61.26 -13.84 -47.24
CA ILE A 364 60.75 -12.62 -46.58
C ILE A 364 59.26 -12.47 -46.78
N LYS A 365 58.74 -12.68 -47.99
CA LYS A 365 57.28 -12.66 -48.26
C LYS A 365 56.52 -13.64 -47.38
N LEU A 366 57.04 -14.87 -47.22
CA LEU A 366 56.45 -15.87 -46.33
C LEU A 366 56.38 -15.37 -44.88
N LYS A 367 57.44 -14.72 -44.39
CA LYS A 367 57.47 -14.13 -43.04
C LYS A 367 56.48 -12.98 -42.88
N ILE A 368 56.33 -12.11 -43.89
CA ILE A 368 55.32 -11.03 -43.89
C ILE A 368 53.92 -11.64 -43.78
N CYS A 369 53.59 -12.65 -44.60
CA CYS A 369 52.30 -13.34 -44.51
C CYS A 369 52.01 -13.89 -43.11
N GLN A 370 52.99 -14.54 -42.47
CA GLN A 370 52.85 -15.05 -41.10
C GLN A 370 52.60 -13.95 -40.06
N LEU A 371 53.19 -12.76 -40.24
CA LEU A 371 52.95 -11.61 -39.36
C LEU A 371 51.54 -11.04 -39.54
N VAL A 372 51.09 -10.92 -40.79
CA VAL A 372 49.73 -10.47 -41.12
C VAL A 372 48.69 -11.44 -40.56
N GLU A 373 48.89 -12.75 -40.68
CA GLU A 373 48.02 -13.77 -40.09
C GLU A 373 47.89 -13.61 -38.56
N LYS A 374 49.01 -13.36 -37.85
CA LYS A 374 48.99 -13.11 -36.40
C LYS A 374 48.22 -11.84 -36.04
N GLN A 375 48.35 -10.77 -36.83
CA GLN A 375 47.58 -9.55 -36.62
C GLN A 375 46.08 -9.77 -36.83
N GLN A 376 45.70 -10.53 -37.86
CA GLN A 376 44.31 -10.91 -38.11
C GLN A 376 43.73 -11.76 -36.97
N GLN A 377 44.51 -12.70 -36.43
CA GLN A 377 44.12 -13.49 -35.25
C GLN A 377 43.85 -12.59 -34.04
N TYR A 378 44.74 -11.64 -33.75
CA TYR A 378 44.54 -10.67 -32.67
C TYR A 378 43.25 -9.86 -32.86
N HIS A 379 43.00 -9.36 -34.07
CA HIS A 379 41.78 -8.62 -34.38
C HIS A 379 40.51 -9.49 -34.19
N SER A 380 40.54 -10.74 -34.65
CA SER A 380 39.45 -11.70 -34.47
C SER A 380 39.15 -11.96 -32.99
N MET A 381 40.18 -12.17 -32.17
CA MET A 381 40.02 -12.36 -30.72
C MET A 381 39.46 -11.10 -30.04
N THR A 382 39.86 -9.91 -30.49
CA THR A 382 39.36 -8.63 -29.95
C THR A 382 37.86 -8.50 -30.20
N LEU A 383 37.40 -8.81 -31.42
CA LEU A 383 35.98 -8.84 -31.77
C LEU A 383 35.19 -9.89 -30.95
N GLU A 384 35.78 -11.06 -30.71
CA GLU A 384 35.19 -12.10 -29.86
C GLU A 384 35.03 -11.61 -28.41
N TYR A 385 36.06 -10.97 -27.87
CA TYR A 385 36.04 -10.41 -26.52
C TYR A 385 34.94 -9.35 -26.36
N GLU A 386 34.81 -8.42 -27.31
CA GLU A 386 33.76 -7.41 -27.26
C GLU A 386 32.35 -8.02 -27.30
N LYS A 387 32.14 -9.02 -28.16
CA LYS A 387 30.86 -9.76 -28.25
C LYS A 387 30.55 -10.47 -26.94
N LEU A 388 31.54 -11.16 -26.36
CA LEU A 388 31.38 -11.88 -25.11
C LEU A 388 31.14 -10.92 -23.94
N ASN A 389 31.86 -9.79 -23.88
CA ASN A 389 31.68 -8.76 -22.85
C ASN A 389 30.25 -8.18 -22.86
N LYS A 390 29.73 -7.87 -24.06
CA LYS A 390 28.33 -7.42 -24.23
C LYS A 390 27.34 -8.49 -23.73
N ARG A 391 27.56 -9.75 -24.09
CA ARG A 391 26.73 -10.89 -23.62
C ARG A 391 26.76 -11.04 -22.11
N VAL A 392 27.93 -11.01 -21.48
CA VAL A 392 28.09 -11.09 -20.01
C VAL A 392 27.34 -9.95 -19.31
N LYS A 393 27.42 -8.71 -19.82
CA LYS A 393 26.66 -7.57 -19.28
C LYS A 393 25.15 -7.76 -19.33
N VAL A 394 24.62 -8.23 -20.48
CA VAL A 394 23.19 -8.53 -20.64
C VAL A 394 22.76 -9.65 -19.70
N LEU A 395 23.56 -10.71 -19.63
CA LEU A 395 23.28 -11.87 -18.79
C LEU A 395 23.31 -11.53 -17.31
N ASN A 396 24.24 -10.69 -16.85
CA ASN A 396 24.31 -10.21 -15.47
C ASN A 396 23.04 -9.42 -15.09
N ARG A 397 22.61 -8.49 -15.94
CA ARG A 397 21.34 -7.74 -15.73
C ARG A 397 20.14 -8.68 -15.63
N SER A 398 20.08 -9.67 -16.52
CA SER A 398 19.02 -10.68 -16.56
C SER A 398 19.04 -11.60 -15.33
N TYR A 399 20.21 -11.96 -14.83
CA TYR A 399 20.41 -12.72 -13.59
C TYR A 399 19.94 -11.92 -12.37
N LEU A 400 20.41 -10.67 -12.23
CA LEU A 400 20.03 -9.79 -11.11
C LEU A 400 18.53 -9.50 -11.08
N ALA A 401 17.90 -9.30 -12.24
CA ALA A 401 16.45 -9.10 -12.33
C ALA A 401 15.68 -10.33 -11.82
N THR A 402 16.03 -11.54 -12.27
CA THR A 402 15.39 -12.78 -11.82
C THR A 402 15.68 -13.08 -10.35
N HIS A 403 16.88 -12.77 -9.85
CA HIS A 403 17.20 -12.90 -8.42
C HIS A 403 16.39 -11.92 -7.56
N LYS A 404 16.16 -10.69 -8.03
CA LYS A 404 15.28 -9.71 -7.38
C LYS A 404 13.83 -10.21 -7.34
N GLU A 405 13.34 -10.85 -8.39
CA GLU A 405 12.00 -11.46 -8.38
C GLU A 405 11.92 -12.64 -7.41
N PHE A 406 12.91 -13.53 -7.39
CA PHE A 406 12.99 -14.64 -6.45
C PHE A 406 12.96 -14.16 -4.98
N THR A 407 13.77 -13.17 -4.64
CA THR A 407 13.81 -12.59 -3.29
C THR A 407 12.50 -11.94 -2.89
N LYS A 408 11.84 -11.22 -3.82
CA LYS A 408 10.48 -10.69 -3.60
C LYS A 408 9.49 -11.79 -3.29
N VAL A 409 9.41 -12.83 -4.12
CA VAL A 409 8.47 -13.95 -3.92
C VAL A 409 8.74 -14.66 -2.59
N SER A 410 10.01 -14.89 -2.22
CA SER A 410 10.34 -15.48 -0.93
C SER A 410 9.88 -14.61 0.24
N HIS A 411 10.12 -13.31 0.18
CA HIS A 411 9.66 -12.37 1.20
C HIS A 411 8.13 -12.34 1.33
N THR A 412 7.42 -12.38 0.19
CA THR A 412 5.96 -12.48 0.17
C THR A 412 5.48 -13.76 0.85
N ILE A 413 6.09 -14.92 0.57
CA ILE A 413 5.73 -16.19 1.24
C ILE A 413 5.91 -16.09 2.75
N ASP A 414 7.03 -15.55 3.20
CA ASP A 414 7.31 -15.39 4.63
C ASP A 414 6.28 -14.47 5.30
N HIS A 415 5.85 -13.42 4.59
CA HIS A 415 4.81 -12.53 5.09
C HIS A 415 3.41 -13.19 5.12
N VAL A 416 3.04 -13.97 4.10
CA VAL A 416 1.76 -14.71 4.10
C VAL A 416 1.75 -15.76 5.21
N ARG A 417 2.86 -16.46 5.45
CA ARG A 417 3.02 -17.39 6.58
C ARG A 417 2.84 -16.68 7.93
N TYR A 418 3.42 -15.50 8.08
CA TYR A 418 3.22 -14.67 9.25
C TYR A 418 1.74 -14.29 9.44
N MET A 419 1.02 -13.94 8.37
CA MET A 419 -0.42 -13.67 8.44
C MET A 419 -1.25 -14.89 8.85
N ILE A 420 -0.96 -16.08 8.30
CA ILE A 420 -1.63 -17.32 8.70
C ILE A 420 -1.36 -17.62 10.17
N GLN A 421 -0.09 -17.54 10.59
CA GLN A 421 0.28 -17.73 11.99
C GLN A 421 -0.48 -16.75 12.88
N TYR A 422 -0.62 -15.48 12.48
CA TYR A 422 -1.44 -14.51 13.21
C TYR A 422 -2.91 -14.95 13.31
N LEU A 423 -3.52 -15.43 12.23
CA LEU A 423 -4.92 -15.82 12.20
C LEU A 423 -5.18 -17.05 13.09
N ASP A 424 -4.29 -18.05 13.03
CA ASP A 424 -4.42 -19.33 13.74
C ASP A 424 -3.95 -19.30 15.20
N THR A 425 -3.18 -18.28 15.61
CA THR A 425 -2.70 -18.19 17.00
C THR A 425 -3.90 -18.11 17.98
N PRO A 426 -4.04 -19.09 18.90
CA PRO A 426 -5.18 -19.19 19.81
C PRO A 426 -5.13 -18.19 20.96
N ASP A 427 -3.98 -17.54 21.19
CA ASP A 427 -3.76 -16.62 22.31
C ASP A 427 -3.90 -15.15 21.88
N THR A 428 -4.89 -14.47 22.45
CA THR A 428 -5.10 -13.02 22.28
C THR A 428 -3.96 -12.19 22.87
N ALA A 429 -3.21 -12.72 23.84
CA ALA A 429 -2.03 -12.05 24.38
C ALA A 429 -0.89 -12.05 23.36
N GLN A 430 -0.62 -13.17 22.66
CA GLN A 430 0.42 -13.23 21.62
C GLN A 430 0.15 -12.31 20.41
N LYS A 431 -1.11 -11.94 20.17
CA LYS A 431 -1.49 -10.90 19.19
C LYS A 431 -1.07 -9.49 19.59
N VAL A 432 -0.84 -9.24 20.89
CA VAL A 432 -0.17 -8.04 21.42
C VAL A 432 1.36 -8.18 21.35
N PHE A 433 1.90 -9.40 21.44
CA PHE A 433 3.36 -9.69 21.36
C PHE A 433 3.95 -9.62 19.94
N LEU A 434 3.14 -9.63 18.87
CA LEU A 434 3.62 -9.62 17.47
C LEU A 434 3.96 -8.22 16.88
N ASN A 435 4.10 -7.16 17.69
CA ASN A 435 4.44 -5.78 17.26
C ASN A 435 3.54 -5.22 16.12
N LEU A 436 2.22 -5.42 16.20
CA LEU A 436 1.31 -4.78 15.24
C LEU A 436 1.04 -3.32 15.64
N PRO A 437 1.17 -2.34 14.72
CA PRO A 437 0.64 -1.01 14.96
C PRO A 437 -0.88 -1.16 15.13
N ARG A 438 -1.40 -0.72 16.28
CA ARG A 438 -2.81 -0.31 16.32
C ARG A 438 -2.95 0.77 15.25
N ARG A 439 -3.56 0.48 14.08
CA ARG A 439 -3.88 1.52 13.10
C ARG A 439 -4.74 2.59 13.81
N LYS A 440 -4.10 3.67 14.27
CA LYS A 440 -4.75 4.93 14.66
C LYS A 440 -5.27 5.68 13.43
N GLU A 441 -4.89 5.25 12.22
CA GLU A 441 -5.10 5.97 10.97
C GLU A 441 -6.56 6.02 10.45
N ALA A 442 -7.47 5.18 10.95
CA ALA A 442 -8.88 5.24 10.52
C ALA A 442 -9.68 6.39 11.17
N LEU A 443 -9.13 7.08 12.17
CA LEU A 443 -9.78 8.22 12.85
C LEU A 443 -9.14 9.58 12.54
N GLU A 444 -8.00 9.63 11.85
CA GLU A 444 -7.25 10.88 11.60
C GLU A 444 -7.44 11.49 10.20
N VAL A 445 -8.09 10.78 9.26
CA VAL A 445 -8.34 11.30 7.90
C VAL A 445 -9.43 12.40 7.87
N SER A 446 -10.10 12.71 8.98
CA SER A 446 -11.08 13.81 9.06
C SER A 446 -10.54 15.16 9.57
N ARG A 447 -9.22 15.35 9.68
CA ARG A 447 -8.63 16.64 10.13
C ARG A 447 -7.57 17.23 9.21
N SER A 448 -7.69 17.01 7.90
CA SER A 448 -6.85 17.68 6.91
C SER A 448 -7.40 19.04 6.46
N HIS A 449 -7.91 19.89 7.36
CA HIS A 449 -8.16 21.31 7.07
C HIS A 449 -7.83 22.18 8.29
N GLY A 450 -6.63 22.76 8.28
CA GLY A 450 -6.36 24.05 8.93
C GLY A 450 -5.64 24.05 10.28
N ILE A 451 -4.48 24.73 10.27
CA ILE A 451 -3.92 25.57 11.35
C ILE A 451 -3.01 24.88 12.40
N ASN A 452 -1.70 25.10 12.19
CA ASN A 452 -0.61 25.38 13.15
C ASN A 452 -0.59 24.74 14.57
N LEU A 453 0.49 23.97 14.79
CA LEU A 453 1.40 24.02 15.95
C LEU A 453 0.76 24.24 17.34
N GLN A 454 0.27 23.16 17.94
CA GLN A 454 0.56 22.87 19.36
C GLN A 454 0.83 21.37 19.52
N ALA A 455 1.91 21.06 20.23
CA ALA A 455 2.43 19.72 20.44
C ALA A 455 1.34 18.73 20.87
N THR A 456 1.25 17.62 20.16
CA THR A 456 0.42 16.49 20.56
C THR A 456 0.99 15.89 21.87
N PRO A 457 0.13 15.38 22.77
CA PRO A 457 0.55 14.78 24.05
C PRO A 457 1.43 13.52 23.91
N ASP A 458 1.62 12.99 22.69
CA ASP A 458 2.49 11.84 22.41
C ASP A 458 3.99 12.21 22.40
N ASP A 459 4.36 13.50 22.31
CA ASP A 459 5.77 13.95 22.25
C ASP A 459 6.43 14.09 23.65
N THR A 460 5.64 14.19 24.72
CA THR A 460 6.16 14.36 26.09
C THR A 460 6.80 13.09 26.64
N LEU A 461 6.20 11.92 26.38
CA LEU A 461 6.72 10.63 26.84
C LEU A 461 8.05 10.26 26.17
N ASP A 462 8.18 10.52 24.87
CA ASP A 462 9.41 10.21 24.13
C ASP A 462 10.57 11.14 24.53
N ARG A 463 10.28 12.38 24.92
CA ARG A 463 11.28 13.27 25.54
C ARG A 463 11.74 12.75 26.90
N VAL A 464 10.81 12.26 27.73
CA VAL A 464 11.15 11.63 29.03
C VAL A 464 11.96 10.36 28.83
N PHE A 465 11.66 9.52 27.84
CA PHE A 465 12.45 8.32 27.52
C PHE A 465 13.85 8.66 27.04
N THR A 466 13.97 9.70 26.22
CA THR A 466 15.28 10.17 25.75
C THR A 466 16.11 10.69 26.91
N LEU A 467 15.51 11.48 27.81
CA LEU A 467 16.19 11.97 29.02
C LEU A 467 16.63 10.82 29.93
N LEU A 468 15.74 9.88 30.25
CA LEU A 468 16.06 8.72 31.09
C LEU A 468 17.12 7.81 30.47
N SER A 469 17.10 7.63 29.15
CA SER A 469 18.10 6.82 28.45
C SER A 469 19.52 7.38 28.56
N GLN A 470 19.66 8.70 28.72
CA GLN A 470 20.96 9.35 28.82
C GLN A 470 21.52 9.35 30.25
N THR A 471 20.67 9.21 31.27
CA THR A 471 21.04 9.48 32.67
C THR A 471 20.93 8.29 33.61
N LEU A 472 20.01 7.35 33.37
CA LEU A 472 19.70 6.27 34.32
C LEU A 472 20.80 5.19 34.43
N GLY A 473 21.60 5.02 33.37
CA GLY A 473 22.72 4.07 33.37
C GLY A 473 22.29 2.64 33.72
N SER A 474 23.08 1.94 34.54
CA SER A 474 22.87 0.54 34.93
C SER A 474 21.69 0.28 35.88
N LYS A 475 21.09 1.34 36.46
CA LYS A 475 19.94 1.23 37.38
C LYS A 475 18.61 0.95 36.67
N TRP A 476 18.64 0.82 35.34
CA TRP A 476 17.44 0.55 34.54
C TRP A 476 16.79 -0.79 34.85
N ILE A 477 17.54 -1.78 35.34
CA ILE A 477 17.03 -3.10 35.71
C ILE A 477 16.11 -2.98 36.93
N ASP A 478 16.57 -2.27 37.96
CA ASP A 478 15.79 -2.04 39.18
C ASP A 478 14.57 -1.16 38.89
N MET A 479 14.73 -0.15 38.03
CA MET A 479 13.59 0.61 37.50
C MET A 479 12.57 -0.32 36.84
N TYR A 480 13.00 -1.18 35.91
CA TYR A 480 12.09 -2.02 35.12
C TYR A 480 11.32 -3.04 35.98
N ARG A 481 11.89 -3.47 37.10
CA ARG A 481 11.23 -4.33 38.10
C ARG A 481 10.11 -3.61 38.85
N GLU A 482 10.34 -2.35 39.19
CA GLU A 482 9.42 -1.52 39.98
C GLU A 482 8.41 -0.73 39.11
N LEU A 483 8.55 -0.79 37.78
CA LEU A 483 7.62 -0.15 36.87
C LEU A 483 6.21 -0.75 37.02
N PRO A 484 5.16 0.08 37.18
CA PRO A 484 3.81 -0.43 37.24
C PRO A 484 3.45 -1.04 35.89
N PHE A 485 2.82 -2.22 35.85
CA PHE A 485 2.26 -2.81 34.62
C PHE A 485 0.74 -2.94 34.78
N PHE A 486 -0.02 -2.47 33.79
CA PHE A 486 -1.46 -2.70 33.72
C PHE A 486 -1.81 -3.39 32.40
N PRO A 487 -2.18 -4.69 32.41
CA PRO A 487 -2.35 -5.59 33.57
C PRO A 487 -1.03 -5.98 34.27
N PRO A 488 -1.05 -6.37 35.56
CA PRO A 488 0.16 -6.75 36.30
C PRO A 488 0.82 -7.98 35.67
N ARG A 489 2.15 -7.92 35.51
CA ARG A 489 2.95 -9.00 34.94
C ARG A 489 3.63 -9.80 36.06
N GLY A 490 3.78 -11.11 35.86
CA GLY A 490 4.47 -11.96 36.83
C GLY A 490 5.98 -11.72 36.82
N CYS A 491 6.63 -11.85 37.99
CA CYS A 491 8.06 -11.59 38.15
C CYS A 491 8.95 -12.40 37.20
N ARG A 492 8.59 -13.65 36.91
CA ARG A 492 9.32 -14.51 35.95
C ARG A 492 9.37 -13.92 34.54
N THR A 493 8.29 -13.26 34.11
CA THR A 493 8.21 -12.63 32.78
C THR A 493 9.04 -11.34 32.74
N ILE A 494 9.07 -10.59 33.85
CA ILE A 494 9.90 -9.39 33.97
C ILE A 494 11.40 -9.76 33.91
N GLU A 495 11.82 -10.83 34.59
CA GLU A 495 13.21 -11.32 34.52
C GLU A 495 13.58 -11.83 33.11
N GLN A 496 12.66 -12.53 32.43
CA GLN A 496 12.88 -12.94 31.03
C GLN A 496 13.04 -11.75 30.09
N ASP A 497 12.26 -10.69 30.29
CA ASP A 497 12.40 -9.46 29.52
C ASP A 497 13.76 -8.80 29.74
N ILE A 498 14.23 -8.73 30.99
CA ILE A 498 15.54 -8.16 31.32
C ILE A 498 16.65 -8.93 30.60
N VAL A 499 16.63 -10.26 30.68
CA VAL A 499 17.60 -11.13 30.00
C VAL A 499 17.52 -10.96 28.47
N SER A 500 16.30 -10.87 27.92
CA SER A 500 16.09 -10.60 26.49
C SER A 500 16.67 -9.25 26.07
N ILE A 501 16.37 -8.16 26.79
CA ILE A 501 16.89 -6.82 26.49
C ILE A 501 18.43 -6.82 26.54
N GLN A 502 19.01 -7.44 27.56
CA GLN A 502 20.46 -7.57 27.71
C GLN A 502 21.07 -8.38 26.56
N SER A 503 20.47 -9.52 26.19
CA SER A 503 20.93 -10.35 25.07
C SER A 503 20.87 -9.63 23.72
N GLU A 504 19.81 -8.87 23.47
CA GLU A 504 19.60 -8.09 22.24
C GLU A 504 20.51 -6.86 22.15
N CYS A 505 21.06 -6.40 23.28
CA CYS A 505 21.89 -5.20 23.38
C CYS A 505 23.32 -5.49 23.83
N MET A 506 23.78 -6.75 23.84
CA MET A 506 25.13 -7.11 24.34
C MET A 506 26.29 -6.35 23.70
N ARG A 507 26.10 -5.78 22.50
CA ARG A 507 27.11 -4.97 21.78
C ARG A 507 26.81 -3.46 21.76
N ASP A 508 25.73 -3.03 22.41
CA ASP A 508 25.20 -1.68 22.36
C ASP A 508 25.48 -0.90 23.66
N SER A 509 25.37 0.43 23.62
CA SER A 509 25.51 1.29 24.81
C SER A 509 24.36 1.08 25.80
N VAL A 510 24.63 1.19 27.11
CA VAL A 510 23.62 1.09 28.19
C VAL A 510 22.40 2.00 27.96
N SER A 511 22.58 3.18 27.36
CA SER A 511 21.47 4.07 26.97
C SER A 511 20.44 3.42 26.04
N LYS A 512 20.86 2.53 25.14
CA LYS A 512 19.97 1.79 24.25
C LYS A 512 19.20 0.71 25.03
N GLU A 513 19.82 0.09 26.04
CA GLU A 513 19.13 -0.86 26.93
C GLU A 513 18.01 -0.16 27.71
N VAL A 514 18.31 1.00 28.29
CA VAL A 514 17.32 1.82 29.02
C VAL A 514 16.19 2.27 28.09
N ARG A 515 16.52 2.69 26.86
CA ARG A 515 15.51 3.09 25.89
C ARG A 515 14.63 1.91 25.49
N LYS A 516 15.23 0.75 25.21
CA LYS A 516 14.47 -0.46 24.88
C LYS A 516 13.62 -0.94 26.06
N SER A 517 14.09 -0.83 27.30
CA SER A 517 13.31 -1.21 28.48
C SER A 517 12.10 -0.28 28.67
N LEU A 518 12.28 1.04 28.53
CA LEU A 518 11.19 2.02 28.60
C LEU A 518 10.20 1.88 27.44
N GLU A 519 10.68 1.64 26.21
CA GLU A 519 9.82 1.33 25.07
C GLU A 519 9.05 0.03 25.28
N ARG A 520 9.70 -0.99 25.85
CA ARG A 520 9.07 -2.27 26.17
C ARG A 520 8.04 -2.12 27.28
N TRP A 521 8.30 -1.29 28.28
CA TRP A 521 7.30 -0.90 29.28
C TRP A 521 6.10 -0.15 28.67
N ARG A 522 6.34 0.87 27.82
CA ARG A 522 5.28 1.60 27.09
C ARG A 522 4.40 0.66 26.27
N ARG A 523 4.99 -0.39 25.69
CA ARG A 523 4.28 -1.40 24.90
C ARG A 523 3.39 -2.31 25.76
N PHE A 524 3.87 -2.71 26.94
CA PHE A 524 3.15 -3.64 27.82
C PHE A 524 2.19 -2.97 28.80
N HIS A 525 2.28 -1.65 28.96
CA HIS A 525 1.46 -0.89 29.88
C HIS A 525 0.32 -0.16 29.13
N THR A 526 -0.92 -0.63 29.32
CA THR A 526 -2.10 -0.19 28.53
C THR A 526 -2.49 1.30 28.66
N ARG A 527 -1.99 2.00 29.69
CA ARG A 527 -2.29 3.41 30.00
C ARG A 527 -1.05 4.25 30.33
N ALA A 528 0.08 4.02 29.66
CA ALA A 528 1.36 4.56 30.11
C ALA A 528 1.35 6.09 30.03
N LYS A 529 1.58 6.76 31.17
CA LYS A 529 1.74 8.22 31.24
C LYS A 529 3.11 8.56 31.81
N ALA A 530 3.63 9.73 31.45
CA ALA A 530 4.88 10.25 32.02
C ALA A 530 4.80 10.40 33.55
N SER A 531 3.59 10.66 34.08
CA SER A 531 3.31 10.70 35.52
C SER A 531 3.55 9.37 36.23
N ASP A 532 3.43 8.24 35.54
CA ASP A 532 3.55 6.90 36.15
C ASP A 532 5.01 6.49 36.37
N LEU A 533 5.95 7.22 35.75
CA LEU A 533 7.39 7.05 35.94
C LEU A 533 7.90 7.79 37.18
N LEU A 534 7.22 8.87 37.58
CA LEU A 534 7.65 9.73 38.71
C LEU A 534 7.75 8.97 40.04
N PRO A 535 6.79 8.10 40.44
CA PRO A 535 6.90 7.34 41.69
C PRO A 535 8.09 6.38 41.69
N VAL A 536 8.38 5.76 40.55
CA VAL A 536 9.46 4.77 40.39
C VAL A 536 10.82 5.45 40.44
N ILE A 537 10.96 6.60 39.77
CA ILE A 537 12.20 7.40 39.81
C ILE A 537 12.45 7.95 41.22
N LYS A 538 11.39 8.32 41.94
CA LYS A 538 11.48 8.72 43.35
C LYS A 538 11.96 7.59 44.25
N GLN A 539 11.56 6.35 44.00
CA GLN A 539 12.04 5.17 44.74
C GLN A 539 13.51 4.85 44.46
N LEU A 540 14.01 5.16 43.26
CA LEU A 540 15.42 4.96 42.89
C LEU A 540 16.38 6.03 43.44
N GLY A 541 15.85 7.10 44.08
CA GLY A 541 16.63 8.13 44.75
C GLY A 541 17.25 9.19 43.83
N GLU A 542 16.84 9.26 42.56
CA GLU A 542 17.38 10.19 41.56
C GLU A 542 16.59 11.51 41.53
N ASN A 543 16.78 12.36 42.54
CA ASN A 543 16.02 13.61 42.69
C ASN A 543 16.30 14.63 41.58
N ASP A 544 17.50 14.64 40.99
CA ASP A 544 17.88 15.53 39.89
C ASP A 544 17.10 15.19 38.60
N LEU A 545 16.75 13.91 38.40
CA LEU A 545 15.94 13.47 37.27
C LEU A 545 14.47 13.79 37.42
N LEU A 546 13.96 13.81 38.66
CA LEU A 546 12.58 14.24 38.91
C LEU A 546 12.37 15.70 38.51
N GLU A 547 13.30 16.59 38.84
CA GLU A 547 13.21 18.01 38.47
C GLU A 547 13.32 18.21 36.95
N ALA A 548 14.17 17.44 36.28
CA ALA A 548 14.31 17.47 34.82
C ALA A 548 13.06 16.93 34.09
N ILE A 549 12.45 15.87 34.61
CA ILE A 549 11.21 15.30 34.04
C ILE A 549 10.02 16.22 34.30
N ASP A 550 9.92 16.83 35.49
CA ASP A 550 8.84 17.77 35.80
C ASP A 550 8.89 19.02 34.89
N LYS A 551 10.08 19.53 34.56
CA LYS A 551 10.25 20.59 33.54
C LYS A 551 9.79 20.20 32.14
N VAL A 552 9.85 18.91 31.79
CA VAL A 552 9.38 18.38 30.49
C VAL A 552 7.86 18.11 30.50
N VAL A 553 7.34 17.63 31.62
CA VAL A 553 5.91 17.33 31.81
C VAL A 553 5.08 18.61 31.99
N ASN A 554 5.65 19.62 32.65
CA ASN A 554 5.05 20.92 32.94
C ASN A 554 5.93 22.08 32.44
N PRO A 555 6.03 22.31 31.11
CA PRO A 555 6.88 23.39 30.59
C PRO A 555 6.35 24.77 31.04
N PRO A 556 7.23 25.71 31.43
CA PRO A 556 6.83 27.06 31.82
C PRO A 556 6.14 27.77 30.64
N ARG A 557 4.92 28.28 30.86
CA ARG A 557 4.11 28.91 29.81
C ARG A 557 4.85 30.11 29.20
N LEU A 558 5.22 30.01 27.93
CA LEU A 558 5.69 31.14 27.12
C LEU A 558 4.53 32.12 26.89
N LYS A 559 4.72 33.40 27.23
CA LYS A 559 3.76 34.48 26.92
C LYS A 559 3.68 34.62 25.39
N THR A 560 2.58 34.18 24.79
CA THR A 560 2.32 34.38 23.35
C THR A 560 2.20 35.88 23.04
N PRO A 561 2.90 36.41 22.03
CA PRO A 561 2.65 37.78 21.55
C PRO A 561 1.27 37.83 20.89
N VAL A 562 0.44 38.78 21.32
CA VAL A 562 -0.89 39.04 20.75
C VAL A 562 -0.69 39.50 19.30
N ILE A 563 -1.17 38.72 18.33
CA ILE A 563 -1.27 39.15 16.94
C ILE A 563 -2.47 40.10 16.88
N GLU A 564 -2.22 41.40 16.85
CA GLU A 564 -3.26 42.43 16.76
C GLU A 564 -3.86 42.47 15.35
N HIS A 565 -5.17 42.23 15.27
CA HIS A 565 -5.92 42.19 14.01
C HIS A 565 -6.16 43.62 13.50
N ILE A 566 -5.46 44.03 12.44
CA ILE A 566 -5.77 45.27 11.71
C ILE A 566 -6.97 44.98 10.80
N PRO A 567 -8.07 45.77 10.83
CA PRO A 567 -9.22 45.55 9.97
C PRO A 567 -8.89 45.79 8.49
N THR A 568 -9.30 44.87 7.62
CA THR A 568 -8.98 44.86 6.18
C THR A 568 -9.59 45.99 5.36
N PHE A 569 -10.53 46.76 5.93
CA PHE A 569 -11.14 47.92 5.27
C PHE A 569 -10.31 49.21 5.43
N LEU A 570 -9.22 49.18 6.20
CA LEU A 570 -8.41 50.36 6.48
C LEU A 570 -7.42 50.62 5.34
N ASP A 571 -7.44 51.83 4.78
CA ASP A 571 -6.53 52.23 3.72
C ASP A 571 -5.07 52.27 4.22
N LYS A 572 -4.10 51.78 3.43
CA LYS A 572 -2.70 51.57 3.87
C LYS A 572 -2.02 52.83 4.41
N LYS A 573 -2.46 54.02 3.94
CA LYS A 573 -1.94 55.32 4.42
C LYS A 573 -2.42 55.66 5.85
N LEU A 574 -3.52 55.06 6.30
CA LEU A 574 -4.17 55.31 7.59
C LEU A 574 -3.77 54.30 8.68
N GLU A 575 -3.08 53.20 8.33
CA GLU A 575 -2.57 52.21 9.29
C GLU A 575 -1.71 52.84 10.40
N LYS A 576 -0.89 53.85 10.05
CA LYS A 576 -0.05 54.57 11.02
C LYS A 576 -0.85 55.34 12.07
N TYR A 577 -2.09 55.72 11.76
CA TYR A 577 -2.96 56.50 12.66
C TYR A 577 -3.98 55.63 13.38
N TYR A 578 -4.26 54.41 12.89
CA TYR A 578 -5.23 53.48 13.49
C TYR A 578 -4.95 53.18 14.96
N HIS A 579 -3.68 52.96 15.31
CA HIS A 579 -3.28 52.72 16.69
C HIS A 579 -3.47 53.94 17.58
N GLN A 580 -3.32 55.15 17.04
CA GLN A 580 -3.53 56.40 17.78
C GLN A 580 -5.02 56.66 18.00
N VAL A 581 -5.86 56.40 17.00
CA VAL A 581 -7.32 56.53 17.08
C VAL A 581 -7.92 55.46 18.00
N SER A 582 -7.53 54.19 17.88
CA SER A 582 -7.98 53.12 18.79
C SER A 582 -7.60 53.40 20.25
N ARG A 583 -6.38 53.92 20.48
CA ARG A 583 -5.94 54.32 21.82
C ARG A 583 -6.73 55.52 22.35
N TYR A 584 -7.01 56.50 21.51
CA TYR A 584 -7.84 57.65 21.86
C TYR A 584 -9.28 57.22 22.19
N ASP A 585 -9.89 56.35 21.38
CA ASP A 585 -11.23 55.84 21.62
C ASP A 585 -11.31 54.97 22.88
N PHE A 586 -10.29 54.16 23.15
CA PHE A 586 -10.20 53.39 24.41
C PHE A 586 -10.08 54.31 25.63
N LEU A 587 -9.27 55.37 25.54
CA LEU A 587 -9.15 56.39 26.60
C LEU A 587 -10.45 57.19 26.76
N ARG A 588 -11.14 57.51 25.66
CA ARG A 588 -12.43 58.21 25.69
C ARG A 588 -13.52 57.34 26.34
N HIS A 589 -13.57 56.05 26.04
CA HIS A 589 -14.52 55.11 26.66
C HIS A 589 -14.21 54.84 28.14
N SER A 590 -12.93 54.86 28.54
CA SER A 590 -12.54 54.70 29.94
C SER A 590 -12.77 55.96 30.78
N HIS A 591 -12.67 57.16 30.19
CA HIS A 591 -12.96 58.43 30.85
C HIS A 591 -14.45 58.85 30.82
N GLY A 592 -15.23 58.40 29.84
CA GLY A 592 -16.67 58.72 29.71
C GLY A 592 -17.60 58.11 30.78
N LYS A 593 -17.10 57.19 31.62
CA LYS A 593 -17.89 56.54 32.68
C LYS A 593 -17.88 57.24 34.05
N LYS A 594 -17.23 58.40 34.19
CA LYS A 594 -17.09 59.11 35.49
C LYS A 594 -17.96 60.37 35.67
N SER A 595 -18.87 60.69 34.75
CA SER A 595 -19.79 61.83 34.90
C SER A 595 -21.26 61.42 34.74
N GLN A 596 -21.79 60.68 35.71
CA GLN A 596 -23.22 60.70 36.01
C GLN A 596 -23.40 60.85 37.53
N THR A 597 -23.75 62.07 37.92
CA THR A 597 -24.30 62.46 39.22
C THR A 597 -25.58 61.66 39.52
N PRO A 598 -25.91 61.38 40.80
CA PRO A 598 -27.05 60.53 41.14
C PRO A 598 -28.38 61.27 40.93
N ALA A 599 -29.31 60.63 40.22
CA ALA A 599 -30.65 61.15 39.96
C ALA A 599 -31.53 61.09 41.23
N LEU A 600 -32.23 62.21 41.49
CA LEU A 600 -33.37 62.30 42.40
C LEU A 600 -34.58 61.48 41.88
N PRO A 601 -35.50 61.05 42.76
CA PRO A 601 -36.57 60.11 42.41
C PRO A 601 -37.72 60.77 41.63
N PRO A 602 -38.50 60.01 40.84
CA PRO A 602 -39.54 60.56 39.98
C PRO A 602 -40.83 60.87 40.74
N ILE A 603 -41.32 62.11 40.56
CA ILE A 603 -42.65 62.55 40.96
C ILE A 603 -43.66 62.08 39.91
N SER A 604 -44.64 61.29 40.36
CA SER A 604 -45.81 60.86 39.60
C SER A 604 -46.73 62.03 39.26
N ARG A 605 -47.12 62.20 37.99
CA ARG A 605 -48.21 63.10 37.59
C ARG A 605 -49.36 62.35 36.94
N ARG A 606 -50.45 62.37 37.70
CA ARG A 606 -51.88 62.21 37.39
C ARG A 606 -52.29 62.35 35.92
N THR A 607 -53.07 61.35 35.52
CA THR A 607 -54.33 61.43 34.76
C THR A 607 -55.00 62.80 34.67
N ILE A 608 -55.36 63.21 33.46
CA ILE A 608 -56.57 64.02 33.19
C ILE A 608 -57.21 63.47 31.89
N LYS A 609 -58.42 62.91 32.03
CA LYS A 609 -59.45 62.90 30.99
C LYS A 609 -60.17 64.25 31.05
N GLY A 610 -60.46 64.86 29.91
CA GLY A 610 -61.39 65.98 29.79
C GLY A 610 -62.68 65.52 29.10
N ASN A 611 -63.79 66.13 29.52
CA ASN A 611 -65.16 65.99 29.02
C ASN A 611 -65.30 66.06 27.50
#